data_AF-A0A7S2MQP1-F1
#
_entry.id   AF-A0A7S2MQP1-F1
#
_cell.length_a   1.000
_cell.length_b   1.000
_cell.length_c   1.000
_cell.angle_alpha   90.00
_cell.angle_beta   90.00
_cell.angle_gamma   90.00
#
_symmetry.space_group_name_H-M   'P 1'
#
loop_
_entity.id
_entity.type
_entity.pdbx_description
1 polymer ?
#
loop_
_entity_poly.entity_id
_entity_poly.type
_entity_poly.pdbx_seq_one_letter_code
_entity_poly.pdbx_strand_id
1 'polypeptide(L)'
;NNQPIFARIKKFHLHPSSSPQKKMTVKRRNHGRNKKGRGHVKRVRCASTGKAIPKDKAIKRFIVRNIVDASSMRDIRDASAFEAYALPKIYIKQYYCIEAAVHQRIVRSRSIENRRNREPPARFQRR
;
A
#
# COMPACT_ATOMS: atom_id res chain seq x y z
N ASN A 1 34.59 -38.75 65.17
CA ASN A 1 33.84 -38.06 66.25
C ASN A 1 33.13 -36.84 65.71
N ASN A 2 31.81 -36.97 65.59
CA ASN A 2 30.76 -35.95 65.78
C ASN A 2 30.73 -34.68 64.88
N GLN A 3 29.79 -34.72 63.90
CA GLN A 3 28.77 -33.72 63.41
C GLN A 3 28.95 -32.19 63.64
N PRO A 4 28.16 -31.24 63.02
CA PRO A 4 27.08 -31.33 62.03
C PRO A 4 27.15 -30.30 60.84
N ILE A 5 26.58 -30.58 59.66
CA ILE A 5 25.28 -30.13 59.08
C ILE A 5 25.16 -28.62 58.66
N PHE A 6 24.67 -28.42 57.41
CA PHE A 6 24.03 -27.23 56.81
C PHE A 6 24.86 -25.94 56.58
N ALA A 7 25.08 -25.59 55.30
CA ALA A 7 24.64 -24.32 54.69
C ALA A 7 25.45 -23.98 53.42
N ARG A 8 24.97 -24.38 52.24
CA ARG A 8 25.12 -23.52 51.04
C ARG A 8 24.14 -23.91 49.94
N ILE A 9 22.84 -23.83 50.25
CA ILE A 9 21.87 -23.48 49.22
C ILE A 9 22.29 -22.10 48.75
N LYS A 10 22.93 -22.01 47.59
CA LYS A 10 23.10 -20.74 46.89
C LYS A 10 21.69 -20.18 46.75
N LYS A 11 21.43 -19.10 47.50
CA LYS A 11 20.29 -18.22 47.31
C LYS A 11 20.43 -17.68 45.89
N PHE A 12 19.92 -18.44 44.92
CA PHE A 12 19.60 -17.94 43.59
C PHE A 12 18.70 -16.75 43.88
N HIS A 13 19.30 -15.56 43.86
CA HIS A 13 18.55 -14.34 43.81
C HIS A 13 17.68 -14.50 42.58
N LEU A 14 16.36 -14.60 42.79
CA LEU A 14 15.41 -14.49 41.70
C LEU A 14 15.72 -13.14 41.05
N HIS A 15 16.39 -13.18 39.91
CA HIS A 15 16.42 -12.05 39.02
C HIS A 15 14.94 -11.75 38.71
N PRO A 16 14.44 -10.54 38.99
CA PRO A 16 13.12 -10.18 38.55
C PRO A 16 13.12 -10.33 37.03
N SER A 17 12.21 -11.18 36.54
CA SER A 17 11.92 -11.40 35.14
C SER A 17 11.30 -10.12 34.55
N SER A 18 12.09 -9.06 34.45
CA SER A 18 11.74 -7.89 33.66
C SER A 18 11.88 -8.30 32.20
N SER A 19 10.84 -8.94 31.68
CA SER A 19 10.66 -9.10 30.25
C SER A 19 10.95 -7.75 29.57
N PRO A 20 11.84 -7.69 28.57
CA PRO A 20 12.09 -6.43 27.87
C PRO A 20 10.77 -6.02 27.23
N GLN A 21 10.17 -4.94 27.74
CA GLN A 21 8.94 -4.38 27.20
C GLN A 21 9.14 -4.20 25.70
N LYS A 22 8.37 -4.95 24.91
CA LYS A 22 8.43 -4.96 23.45
C LYS A 22 8.09 -3.56 22.94
N LYS A 23 9.09 -2.69 22.77
CA LYS A 23 8.93 -1.36 22.15
C LYS A 23 8.15 -1.56 20.86
N MET A 24 6.91 -1.07 20.81
CA MET A 24 6.05 -1.26 19.65
C MET A 24 6.70 -0.63 18.43
N THR A 25 7.03 -1.46 17.44
CA THR A 25 7.80 -1.00 16.27
C THR A 25 6.86 -0.33 15.26
N VAL A 26 7.19 0.91 14.89
CA VAL A 26 6.46 1.64 13.85
C VAL A 26 7.11 1.38 12.50
N LYS A 27 6.45 0.57 11.66
CA LYS A 27 6.96 0.24 10.31
C LYS A 27 7.15 1.45 9.40
N ARG A 28 6.33 2.50 9.56
CA ARG A 28 6.38 3.73 8.74
C ARG A 28 6.10 4.97 9.58
N ARG A 29 6.96 6.00 9.48
CA ARG A 29 6.79 7.30 10.17
C ARG A 29 5.42 7.97 9.88
N ASN A 30 4.82 7.73 8.71
CA ASN A 30 3.52 8.28 8.33
C ASN A 30 2.32 7.35 8.62
N HIS A 31 2.55 6.20 9.29
CA HIS A 31 1.54 5.16 9.53
C HIS A 31 0.82 4.66 8.25
N GLY A 32 1.44 4.84 7.08
CA GLY A 32 0.84 4.49 5.78
C GLY A 32 -0.27 5.43 5.31
N ARG A 33 -0.31 6.68 5.81
CA ARG A 33 -1.36 7.67 5.50
C ARG A 33 -0.74 9.01 5.12
N ASN A 34 -1.42 9.77 4.25
CA ASN A 34 -1.08 11.16 3.93
C ASN A 34 -1.97 12.17 4.70
N LYS A 35 -2.04 12.02 6.03
CA LYS A 35 -2.78 12.90 6.93
C LYS A 35 -1.78 13.70 7.77
N LYS A 36 -1.86 15.03 7.69
CA LYS A 36 -1.02 16.00 8.40
C LYS A 36 -1.90 17.16 8.84
N GLY A 37 -1.75 17.64 10.08
CA GLY A 37 -2.43 18.82 10.62
C GLY A 37 -3.97 18.76 10.65
N ARG A 38 -4.59 17.58 10.72
CA ARG A 38 -6.06 17.45 10.75
C ARG A 38 -6.52 16.17 11.44
N GLY A 39 -7.75 16.14 11.96
CA GLY A 39 -8.36 14.99 12.67
C GLY A 39 -9.11 13.99 11.77
N HIS A 40 -9.95 14.45 10.86
CA HIS A 40 -10.80 13.57 10.03
C HIS A 40 -10.54 13.76 8.54
N VAL A 41 -10.82 12.72 7.74
CA VAL A 41 -10.74 12.76 6.27
C VAL A 41 -11.94 11.98 5.71
N LYS A 42 -12.62 12.55 4.71
CA LYS A 42 -13.74 11.89 4.01
C LYS A 42 -13.33 10.50 3.50
N ARG A 43 -14.23 9.52 3.65
CA ARG A 43 -14.03 8.15 3.15
C ARG A 43 -14.42 8.06 1.68
N VAL A 44 -13.78 7.14 0.97
CA VAL A 44 -14.04 6.76 -0.43
C VAL A 44 -14.29 5.26 -0.51
N ARG A 45 -14.98 4.80 -1.54
CA ARG A 45 -15.25 3.37 -1.77
C ARG A 45 -14.19 2.76 -2.68
N CYS A 46 -13.78 1.54 -2.38
CA CYS A 46 -12.87 0.77 -3.23
C CYS A 46 -13.57 0.38 -4.53
N ALA A 47 -12.92 0.57 -5.67
CA ALA A 47 -13.46 0.17 -6.98
C ALA A 47 -13.68 -1.36 -7.10
N SER A 48 -12.79 -2.18 -6.53
CA SER A 48 -12.90 -3.65 -6.63
C SER A 48 -13.70 -4.33 -5.51
N THR A 49 -13.65 -3.84 -4.26
CA THR A 49 -14.23 -4.53 -3.10
C THR A 49 -15.37 -3.77 -2.42
N GLY A 50 -15.68 -2.54 -2.85
CA GLY A 50 -16.70 -1.69 -2.23
C GLY A 50 -16.37 -1.19 -0.80
N LYS A 51 -15.28 -1.65 -0.19
CA LYS A 51 -14.89 -1.26 1.18
C LYS A 51 -14.72 0.25 1.34
N ALA A 52 -15.16 0.80 2.47
CA ALA A 52 -14.91 2.19 2.84
C ALA A 52 -13.46 2.37 3.32
N ILE A 53 -12.73 3.26 2.66
CA ILE A 53 -11.32 3.54 2.95
C ILE A 53 -11.18 5.06 3.17
N PRO A 54 -10.37 5.52 4.12
CA PRO A 54 -10.07 6.95 4.22
C PRO A 54 -9.27 7.42 2.99
N LYS A 55 -9.65 8.57 2.40
CA LYS A 55 -9.09 9.09 1.13
C LYS A 55 -7.56 9.27 1.14
N ASP A 56 -6.97 9.43 2.31
CA ASP A 56 -5.53 9.61 2.53
C ASP A 56 -4.74 8.28 2.66
N LYS A 57 -5.43 7.14 2.83
CA LYS A 57 -4.85 5.79 2.79
C LYS A 57 -5.11 5.08 1.46
N ALA A 58 -6.16 5.48 0.74
CA ALA A 58 -6.53 4.87 -0.52
C ALA A 58 -5.44 5.04 -1.58
N ILE A 59 -5.18 3.98 -2.34
CA ILE A 59 -4.27 4.02 -3.49
C ILE A 59 -5.05 4.60 -4.66
N LYS A 60 -4.56 5.72 -5.18
CA LYS A 60 -5.21 6.49 -6.25
C LYS A 60 -4.54 6.15 -7.57
N ARG A 61 -5.35 5.80 -8.57
CA ARG A 61 -4.90 5.59 -9.94
C ARG A 61 -5.78 6.40 -10.86
N PHE A 62 -5.14 7.23 -11.67
CA PHE A 62 -5.81 7.92 -12.77
C PHE A 62 -5.53 7.12 -14.03
N ILE A 63 -6.61 6.65 -14.65
CA ILE A 63 -6.57 5.83 -15.85
C ILE A 63 -7.14 6.68 -16.96
N VAL A 64 -6.34 6.87 -17.99
CA VAL A 64 -6.75 7.46 -19.25
C VAL A 64 -6.70 6.35 -20.28
N ARG A 65 -7.83 6.04 -20.88
CA ARG A 65 -7.96 5.01 -21.93
C ARG A 65 -8.79 5.59 -23.05
N ASN A 66 -8.52 5.18 -24.28
CA ASN A 66 -9.46 5.45 -25.37
C ASN A 66 -10.77 4.72 -25.09
N ILE A 67 -11.89 5.25 -25.60
CA ILE A 67 -13.19 4.58 -25.50
C ILE A 67 -13.17 3.24 -26.23
N VAL A 68 -12.48 3.21 -27.38
CA VAL A 68 -12.30 2.04 -28.22
C VAL A 68 -10.99 1.35 -27.88
N ASP A 69 -10.95 0.02 -27.98
CA ASP A 69 -9.71 -0.75 -27.90
C ASP A 69 -8.79 -0.45 -29.09
N ALA A 70 -7.55 -0.98 -29.08
CA ALA A 70 -6.60 -0.68 -30.14
C ALA A 70 -6.89 -1.42 -31.46
N SER A 71 -7.48 -2.61 -31.39
CA SER A 71 -7.79 -3.48 -32.52
C SER A 71 -8.89 -2.89 -33.39
N SER A 72 -10.00 -2.49 -32.77
CA SER A 72 -11.18 -1.93 -33.42
C SER A 72 -11.00 -0.48 -33.86
N MET A 73 -9.85 0.16 -33.57
CA MET A 73 -9.59 1.51 -34.06
C MET A 73 -9.50 1.59 -35.60
N ARG A 74 -9.12 0.50 -36.28
CA ARG A 74 -9.05 0.48 -37.76
C ARG A 74 -10.45 0.41 -38.34
N ASP A 75 -11.23 -0.58 -37.93
CA ASP A 75 -12.61 -0.79 -38.40
C ASP A 75 -13.48 0.45 -38.21
N ILE A 76 -13.35 1.13 -37.06
CA ILE A 76 -14.11 2.37 -36.80
C ILE A 76 -13.66 3.52 -37.70
N ARG A 77 -12.36 3.62 -38.03
CA ARG A 77 -11.88 4.67 -38.95
C ARG A 77 -12.36 4.42 -40.37
N ASP A 78 -12.29 3.17 -40.83
CA ASP A 78 -12.73 2.80 -42.18
C ASP A 78 -14.25 2.97 -42.35
N ALA A 79 -15.02 2.72 -41.29
CA ALA A 79 -16.47 2.93 -41.26
C ALA A 79 -16.89 4.37 -40.91
N SER A 80 -15.96 5.28 -40.60
CA SER A 80 -16.29 6.66 -40.24
C SER A 80 -16.62 7.49 -41.49
N ALA A 81 -17.68 8.28 -41.42
CA ALA A 81 -18.01 9.25 -42.47
C ALA A 81 -17.00 10.40 -42.60
N PHE A 82 -16.14 10.59 -41.57
CA PHE A 82 -15.11 11.63 -41.54
C PHE A 82 -13.72 11.02 -41.67
N GLU A 83 -12.88 11.56 -42.56
CA GLU A 83 -11.51 11.07 -42.80
C GLU A 83 -10.61 11.16 -41.56
N ALA A 84 -10.79 12.19 -40.72
CA ALA A 84 -9.96 12.45 -39.54
C ALA A 84 -10.81 12.55 -38.26
N TYR A 85 -11.46 11.45 -37.87
CA TYR A 85 -12.21 11.43 -36.61
C TYR A 85 -11.30 11.14 -35.39
N ALA A 86 -11.24 12.09 -34.46
CA ALA A 86 -10.50 11.94 -33.20
C ALA A 86 -11.35 11.22 -32.14
N LEU A 87 -10.99 9.97 -31.83
CA LEU A 87 -11.72 9.19 -30.82
C LEU A 87 -11.56 9.79 -29.40
N PRO A 88 -12.66 9.97 -28.64
CA PRO A 88 -12.58 10.51 -27.28
C PRO A 88 -11.92 9.53 -26.30
N LYS A 89 -11.45 10.09 -25.18
CA LYS A 89 -10.79 9.35 -24.09
C LYS A 89 -11.66 9.31 -22.84
N ILE A 90 -11.66 8.17 -22.17
CA ILE A 90 -12.27 7.97 -20.85
C ILE A 90 -11.25 8.30 -19.77
N TYR A 91 -11.66 9.16 -18.84
CA TYR A 91 -10.88 9.58 -17.68
C TYR A 91 -11.49 9.00 -16.41
N ILE A 92 -10.79 8.06 -15.77
CA ILE A 92 -11.29 7.39 -14.57
C ILE A 92 -10.30 7.57 -13.42
N LYS A 93 -10.80 8.09 -12.30
CA LYS A 93 -10.06 8.14 -11.03
C LYS A 93 -10.50 7.02 -10.11
N GLN A 94 -9.74 5.94 -10.08
CA GLN A 94 -10.00 4.78 -9.23
C GLN A 94 -9.31 4.90 -7.86
N TYR A 95 -10.03 4.43 -6.85
CA TYR A 95 -9.56 4.30 -5.48
C TYR A 95 -9.52 2.82 -5.10
N TYR A 96 -8.40 2.37 -4.53
CA TYR A 96 -8.21 0.99 -4.09
C TYR A 96 -7.91 0.87 -2.60
N CYS A 97 -8.41 -0.19 -1.96
CA CYS A 97 -7.90 -0.64 -0.65
C CYS A 97 -6.51 -1.27 -0.83
N ILE A 98 -5.75 -1.37 0.28
CA ILE A 98 -4.40 -1.93 0.25
C ILE A 98 -4.43 -3.40 -0.20
N GLU A 99 -5.41 -4.17 0.27
CA GLU A 99 -5.59 -5.58 -0.10
C GLU A 99 -5.78 -5.75 -1.61
N ALA A 100 -6.78 -5.05 -2.20
CA ALA A 100 -7.05 -5.13 -3.63
C ALA A 100 -5.85 -4.66 -4.48
N ALA A 101 -5.15 -3.62 -4.03
CA ALA A 101 -4.00 -3.12 -4.77
C ALA A 101 -2.80 -4.08 -4.76
N VAL A 102 -2.64 -4.89 -3.70
CA VAL A 102 -1.62 -5.94 -3.66
C VAL A 102 -2.05 -7.12 -4.51
N HIS A 103 -3.31 -7.55 -4.40
CA HIS A 103 -3.86 -8.67 -5.19
C HIS A 103 -3.77 -8.41 -6.70
N GLN A 104 -4.15 -7.22 -7.15
CA GLN A 104 -4.06 -6.80 -8.57
C GLN A 104 -2.64 -6.35 -8.99
N ARG A 105 -1.63 -6.52 -8.11
CA ARG A 105 -0.22 -6.18 -8.37
C ARG A 105 0.01 -4.70 -8.74
N ILE A 106 -0.88 -3.80 -8.34
CA ILE A 106 -0.76 -2.34 -8.52
C ILE A 106 0.33 -1.78 -7.61
N VAL A 107 0.49 -2.34 -6.40
CA VAL A 107 1.54 -2.01 -5.44
C VAL A 107 2.22 -3.31 -5.00
N ARG A 108 3.55 -3.25 -4.83
CA ARG A 108 4.38 -4.37 -4.39
C ARG A 108 5.08 -4.06 -3.07
N SER A 109 5.48 -5.11 -2.35
CA SER A 109 6.36 -4.96 -1.18
C SER A 109 7.71 -4.39 -1.62
N ARG A 110 8.31 -3.55 -0.77
CA ARG A 110 9.61 -2.92 -0.99
C ARG A 110 10.52 -3.14 0.22
N SER A 111 11.83 -3.20 -0.02
CA SER A 111 12.87 -3.25 1.02
C SER A 111 12.77 -2.06 1.97
N ILE A 112 13.41 -2.14 3.15
CA ILE A 112 13.28 -1.13 4.20
C ILE A 112 13.72 0.26 3.69
N GLU A 113 14.84 0.32 2.99
CA GLU A 113 15.40 1.54 2.40
C GLU A 113 14.48 2.10 1.31
N ASN A 114 14.08 1.25 0.35
CA ASN A 114 13.23 1.64 -0.78
C ASN A 114 11.81 2.08 -0.38
N ARG A 115 11.35 1.81 0.85
CA ARG A 115 10.08 2.36 1.36
C ARG A 115 10.14 3.88 1.53
N ARG A 116 11.34 4.47 1.73
CA ARG A 116 11.54 5.91 1.90
C ARG A 116 11.45 6.64 0.57
N ASN A 117 11.86 6.01 -0.54
CA ASN A 117 11.69 6.57 -1.88
C ASN A 117 10.18 6.74 -2.21
N ARG A 118 9.81 7.96 -2.58
CA ARG A 118 8.44 8.38 -2.92
C ARG A 118 8.24 8.69 -4.40
N GLU A 119 9.30 8.62 -5.19
CA GLU A 119 9.22 8.82 -6.63
C GLU A 119 8.35 7.73 -7.26
N PRO A 120 7.51 8.09 -8.25
CA PRO A 120 6.79 7.10 -9.02
C PRO A 120 7.79 6.23 -9.79
N PRO A 121 7.49 4.93 -10.00
CA PRO A 121 8.33 4.10 -10.85
C PRO A 121 8.41 4.70 -12.26
N ALA A 122 9.63 4.74 -12.82
CA ALA A 122 9.86 5.19 -14.19
C ALA A 122 9.06 4.31 -15.17
N ARG A 123 8.37 4.95 -16.11
CA ARG A 123 7.71 4.26 -17.22
C ARG A 123 8.72 4.15 -18.35
N PHE A 124 9.44 3.03 -18.41
CA PHE A 124 10.28 2.73 -19.55
C PHE A 124 9.38 2.51 -20.77
N GLN A 125 9.50 3.37 -21.76
CA GLN A 125 8.92 3.10 -23.08
C GLN A 125 9.71 1.93 -23.65
N ARG A 126 9.04 0.80 -23.91
CA ARG A 126 9.66 -0.28 -24.69
C ARG A 126 9.87 0.31 -26.08
N ARG A 127 11.13 0.41 -26.50
CA ARG A 127 11.48 0.71 -27.90
C ARG A 127 10.97 -0.40 -28.79
#